data_AF-A0A535PKY0-F1
#
_entry.id   AF-A0A535PKY0-F1
#
_cell.length_a   1.000
_cell.length_b   1.000
_cell.length_c   1.000
_cell.angle_alpha   90.00
_cell.angle_beta   90.00
_cell.angle_gamma   90.00
#
_symmetry.space_group_name_H-M   'P 1'
#
loop_
_entity.id
_entity.type
_entity.pdbx_description
1 polymer ?
#
loop_
_entity_poly.entity_id
_entity_poly.type
_entity_poly.pdbx_seq_one_letter_code
_entity_poly.pdbx_strand_id
1 'polypeptide(L)'
;MPATGTLVIGGRSHRVTGEAWFDHQWGDFIAVGGGGWDWFAVNLDDGTDLTLSVVRGTDGKPVLVYGTLRRADQTVVRLDADAFLVTASGQWTSPHTGATYPAGWRIEVPGEELAIDLSPTVADQELDTRSTSGVAYWEGSQVVRARRAGRPLAGQAYVELTGYARVNAAP
;
A
#
# COMPACT_ATOMS: atom_id res chain seq x y z
N MET A 1 14.52 -4.60 -3.23
CA MET A 1 15.93 -4.41 -2.80
C MET A 1 16.29 -5.53 -1.85
N PRO A 2 17.31 -6.36 -2.14
CA PRO A 2 17.68 -7.45 -1.24
C PRO A 2 18.07 -6.93 0.14
N ALA A 3 17.48 -7.52 1.17
CA ALA A 3 17.70 -7.17 2.57
C ALA A 3 18.13 -8.41 3.36
N THR A 4 19.06 -8.23 4.29
CA THR A 4 19.49 -9.27 5.23
C THR A 4 19.68 -8.66 6.61
N GLY A 5 19.46 -9.44 7.67
CA GLY A 5 19.60 -8.92 9.03
C GLY A 5 19.34 -9.94 10.11
N THR A 6 19.12 -9.45 11.33
CA THR A 6 18.76 -10.26 12.50
C THR A 6 17.58 -9.62 13.22
N LEU A 7 16.54 -10.40 13.51
CA LEU A 7 15.42 -10.03 14.36
C LEU A 7 15.57 -10.69 15.74
N VAL A 8 15.24 -9.98 16.81
CA VAL A 8 15.18 -10.55 18.16
C VAL A 8 13.73 -10.65 18.59
N ILE A 9 13.23 -11.87 18.79
CA ILE A 9 11.83 -12.15 19.16
C ILE A 9 11.85 -13.02 20.41
N GLY A 10 11.21 -12.56 21.50
CA GLY A 10 11.20 -13.29 22.78
C GLY A 10 12.61 -13.55 23.33
N GLY A 11 13.55 -12.63 23.11
CA GLY A 11 14.95 -12.76 23.53
C GLY A 11 15.80 -13.70 22.67
N ARG A 12 15.26 -14.28 21.59
CA ARG A 12 15.99 -15.14 20.66
C ARG A 12 16.31 -14.42 19.36
N SER A 13 17.54 -14.59 18.88
CA SER A 13 17.99 -14.03 17.61
C SER A 13 17.62 -14.94 16.42
N HIS A 14 17.11 -14.33 15.37
CA HIS A 14 16.69 -14.96 14.11
C HIS A 14 17.36 -14.24 12.94
N ARG A 15 18.19 -14.94 12.17
CA ARG A 15 18.73 -14.39 10.92
C ARG A 15 17.62 -14.36 9.86
N VAL A 16 17.49 -13.25 9.15
CA VAL A 16 16.46 -13.05 8.13
C VAL A 16 17.05 -12.54 6.82
N THR A 17 16.34 -12.84 5.75
CA THR A 17 16.56 -12.32 4.40
C THR A 17 15.22 -11.95 3.79
N GLY A 18 15.18 -11.01 2.86
CA GLY A 18 13.96 -10.64 2.17
C GLY A 18 14.20 -9.59 1.09
N GLU A 19 13.11 -9.05 0.57
CA GLU A 19 13.10 -7.90 -0.33
C GLU A 19 12.45 -6.73 0.38
N ALA A 20 13.05 -5.54 0.25
CA ALA A 20 12.54 -4.29 0.79
C ALA A 20 12.21 -3.31 -0.34
N TRP A 21 11.21 -2.47 -0.09
CA TRP A 21 10.95 -1.24 -0.82
C TRP A 21 11.51 -0.06 -0.01
N PHE A 22 12.01 0.95 -0.71
CA PHE A 22 12.41 2.21 -0.09
C PHE A 22 11.77 3.36 -0.85
N ASP A 23 10.98 4.16 -0.15
CA ASP A 23 10.44 5.40 -0.68
C ASP A 23 11.15 6.59 -0.02
N HIS A 24 11.43 7.63 -0.81
CA HIS A 24 12.07 8.86 -0.32
C HIS A 24 11.36 10.07 -0.89
N GLN A 25 10.70 10.80 0.02
CA GLN A 25 9.89 11.95 -0.32
C GLN A 25 10.33 13.16 0.52
N TRP A 26 10.40 14.33 -0.10
CA TRP A 26 10.66 15.60 0.56
C TRP A 26 9.88 16.72 -0.13
N GLY A 27 9.52 17.75 0.62
CA GLY A 27 8.78 18.90 0.11
C GLY A 27 7.82 19.48 1.15
N ASP A 28 7.09 20.50 0.73
CA ASP A 28 6.04 21.11 1.55
C ASP A 28 4.75 20.30 1.40
N PHE A 29 4.60 19.30 2.26
CA PHE A 29 3.39 18.50 2.30
C PHE A 29 2.26 19.34 2.89
N ILE A 30 1.31 19.75 2.04
CA ILE A 30 0.00 20.11 2.53
C ILE A 30 -0.57 18.83 3.13
N ALA A 31 -0.60 18.75 4.46
CA ALA A 31 -1.34 17.73 5.17
C ALA A 31 -2.73 17.70 4.53
N VAL A 32 -3.09 16.57 3.92
CA VAL A 32 -4.38 16.39 3.25
C VAL A 32 -5.43 16.69 4.31
N GLY A 33 -5.99 17.90 4.29
CA GLY A 33 -6.53 18.58 5.48
C GLY A 33 -7.68 17.84 6.16
N GLY A 34 -7.37 16.80 6.94
CA GLY A 34 -8.31 15.82 7.49
C GLY A 34 -8.72 14.68 6.54
N GLY A 35 -8.12 14.58 5.35
CA GLY A 35 -8.34 13.47 4.41
C GLY A 35 -7.46 12.26 4.72
N GLY A 36 -7.05 11.52 3.68
CA GLY A 36 -6.16 10.38 3.81
C GLY A 36 -5.68 9.87 2.47
N TRP A 37 -4.86 8.82 2.45
CA TRP A 37 -4.43 8.19 1.21
C TRP A 37 -4.48 6.67 1.30
N ASP A 38 -4.52 6.03 0.14
CA ASP A 38 -4.16 4.63 -0.05
C ASP A 38 -2.91 4.63 -0.91
N TRP A 39 -1.83 4.07 -0.39
CA TRP A 39 -0.56 3.93 -1.10
C TRP A 39 -0.25 2.45 -1.26
N PHE A 40 0.23 2.08 -2.45
CA PHE A 40 0.54 0.71 -2.82
C PHE A 40 1.98 0.67 -3.33
N ALA A 41 2.74 -0.32 -2.89
CA ALA A 41 3.97 -0.75 -3.54
C ALA A 41 3.92 -2.25 -3.82
N VAL A 42 4.22 -2.63 -5.05
CA VAL A 42 4.21 -4.01 -5.52
C VAL A 42 5.52 -4.27 -6.26
N ASN A 43 6.24 -5.30 -5.82
CA ASN A 43 7.36 -5.88 -6.54
C ASN A 43 6.89 -7.21 -7.14
N LEU A 44 6.86 -7.32 -8.47
CA LEU A 44 6.51 -8.56 -9.16
C LEU A 44 7.76 -9.38 -9.47
N ASP A 45 7.62 -10.70 -9.50
CA ASP A 45 8.73 -11.63 -9.72
C ASP A 45 9.37 -11.52 -11.12
N ASP A 46 8.68 -10.88 -12.07
CA ASP A 46 9.23 -10.60 -13.41
C ASP A 46 10.14 -9.36 -13.43
N GLY A 47 10.36 -8.70 -12.29
CA GLY A 47 11.16 -7.47 -12.16
C GLY A 47 10.37 -6.18 -12.36
N THR A 48 9.06 -6.27 -12.60
CA THR A 48 8.18 -5.10 -12.64
C THR A 48 7.93 -4.56 -11.22
N ASP A 49 8.11 -3.26 -11.04
CA ASP A 49 7.72 -2.55 -9.83
C ASP A 49 6.56 -1.61 -10.13
N LEU A 50 5.58 -1.55 -9.21
CA LEU A 50 4.42 -0.68 -9.32
C LEU A 50 4.23 0.07 -7.99
N THR A 51 4.13 1.39 -8.06
CA THR A 51 3.60 2.21 -6.97
C THR A 51 2.35 2.94 -7.41
N LEU A 52 1.34 2.99 -6.55
CA LEU A 52 0.10 3.73 -6.78
C LEU A 52 -0.24 4.57 -5.56
N SER A 53 -0.89 5.70 -5.78
CA SER A 53 -1.36 6.61 -4.74
C SER A 53 -2.75 7.09 -5.09
N VAL A 54 -3.69 6.91 -4.15
CA VAL A 54 -5.05 7.44 -4.19
C VAL A 54 -5.22 8.35 -2.97
N VAL A 55 -5.07 9.65 -3.17
CA VAL A 55 -5.25 10.66 -2.11
C VAL A 55 -6.71 11.09 -2.11
N ARG A 56 -7.33 11.06 -0.93
CA ARG A 56 -8.74 11.41 -0.70
C ARG A 56 -8.86 12.71 0.07
N GLY A 57 -9.83 13.52 -0.31
CA GLY A 57 -10.29 14.66 0.48
C GLY A 57 -11.07 14.22 1.72
N THR A 58 -11.51 15.19 2.52
CA THR A 58 -12.34 14.97 3.73
C THR A 58 -13.73 14.43 3.41
N ASP A 59 -14.22 14.61 2.18
CA ASP A 59 -15.46 14.02 1.69
C ASP A 59 -15.28 12.57 1.20
N GLY A 60 -14.07 12.01 1.35
CA GLY A 60 -13.69 10.66 0.93
C GLY A 60 -13.43 10.52 -0.57
N LYS A 61 -13.59 11.58 -1.37
CA LYS A 61 -13.39 11.49 -2.83
C LYS A 61 -11.92 11.64 -3.20
N PRO A 62 -11.46 10.95 -4.27
CA PRO A 62 -10.11 11.14 -4.77
C PRO A 62 -9.88 12.60 -5.21
N VAL A 63 -8.81 13.21 -4.71
CA VAL A 63 -8.34 14.55 -5.10
C VAL A 63 -7.03 14.51 -5.88
N LEU A 64 -6.27 13.42 -5.75
CA LEU A 64 -5.06 13.17 -6.51
C LEU A 64 -4.89 11.65 -6.66
N VAL A 65 -4.73 11.19 -7.90
CA VAL A 65 -4.53 9.77 -8.22
C VAL A 65 -3.40 9.65 -9.21
N TYR A 66 -2.41 8.85 -8.89
CA TYR A 66 -1.27 8.59 -9.78
C TYR A 66 -0.56 7.30 -9.41
N GLY A 67 0.29 6.84 -10.31
CA GLY A 67 1.22 5.77 -10.04
C GLY A 67 2.43 5.81 -10.96
N THR A 68 3.39 4.93 -10.68
CA THR A 68 4.57 4.72 -11.50
C THR A 68 4.77 3.22 -11.65
N LEU A 69 4.94 2.78 -12.88
CA LEU A 69 5.33 1.41 -13.20
C LEU A 69 6.73 1.40 -13.79
N ARG A 70 7.63 0.63 -13.20
CA ARG A 70 8.93 0.32 -13.80
C ARG A 70 8.86 -1.09 -14.34
N ARG A 71 9.04 -1.25 -15.65
CA ARG A 71 9.08 -2.55 -16.31
C ARG A 71 10.36 -3.30 -15.97
N ALA A 72 10.39 -4.59 -16.29
CA ALA A 72 11.56 -5.45 -16.13
C ALA A 72 12.82 -4.89 -16.83
N ASP A 73 12.64 -4.26 -18.00
CA ASP A 73 13.69 -3.59 -18.77
C ASP A 73 14.14 -2.23 -18.18
N GLN A 74 13.66 -1.89 -16.99
CA GLN A 74 13.91 -0.64 -16.26
C GLN A 74 13.26 0.61 -16.87
N THR A 75 12.46 0.47 -17.93
CA THR A 75 11.67 1.59 -18.47
C THR A 75 10.62 2.03 -17.45
N VAL A 76 10.55 3.33 -17.19
CA VAL A 76 9.61 3.94 -16.25
C VAL A 76 8.43 4.54 -17.00
N VAL A 77 7.23 4.19 -16.57
CA VAL A 77 5.96 4.68 -17.10
C VAL A 77 5.22 5.40 -15.97
N ARG A 78 4.87 6.66 -16.20
CA ARG A 78 3.95 7.39 -15.33
C ARG A 78 2.52 6.97 -15.64
N LEU A 79 1.75 6.62 -14.61
CA LEU A 79 0.36 6.17 -14.73
C LEU A 79 -0.57 7.23 -14.16
N ASP A 80 -1.30 7.93 -15.03
CA ASP A 80 -2.36 8.86 -14.61
C ASP A 80 -3.62 8.11 -14.15
N ALA A 81 -4.60 8.84 -13.62
CA ALA A 81 -5.77 8.28 -12.96
C ALA A 81 -6.61 7.35 -13.87
N ASP A 82 -6.57 7.53 -15.18
CA ASP A 82 -7.27 6.71 -16.18
C ASP A 82 -6.44 5.52 -16.69
N ALA A 83 -5.15 5.47 -16.36
CA ALA A 83 -4.25 4.39 -16.77
C ALA A 83 -4.40 3.13 -15.91
N PHE A 84 -5.03 3.23 -14.74
CA PHE A 84 -5.23 2.11 -13.84
C PHE A 84 -6.53 2.22 -13.04
N LEU A 85 -6.98 1.09 -12.50
CA LEU A 85 -8.13 0.98 -11.60
C LEU A 85 -7.70 0.26 -10.33
N VAL A 86 -8.12 0.76 -9.17
CA VAL A 86 -7.99 0.09 -7.87
C VAL A 86 -9.38 -0.11 -7.28
N THR A 87 -9.75 -1.37 -7.05
CA THR A 87 -11.04 -1.73 -6.46
C THR A 87 -10.81 -2.53 -5.19
N ALA A 88 -11.32 -2.05 -4.06
CA ALA A 88 -11.30 -2.82 -2.82
C ALA A 88 -12.18 -4.08 -2.96
N SER A 89 -11.66 -5.23 -2.55
CA SER A 89 -12.36 -6.52 -2.62
C SER A 89 -12.85 -7.01 -1.25
N GLY A 90 -12.46 -6.33 -0.17
CA GLY A 90 -12.85 -6.65 1.19
C GLY A 90 -12.66 -5.48 2.14
N GLN A 91 -13.03 -5.69 3.41
CA GLN A 91 -12.88 -4.72 4.48
C GLN A 91 -12.54 -5.43 5.79
N TRP A 92 -11.87 -4.70 6.68
CA TRP A 92 -11.59 -5.11 8.05
C TRP A 92 -11.87 -3.95 9.01
N THR A 93 -12.55 -4.24 10.12
CA THR A 93 -12.82 -3.26 11.16
C THR A 93 -11.89 -3.51 12.35
N SER A 94 -11.15 -2.48 12.73
CA SER A 94 -10.25 -2.53 13.88
C SER A 94 -11.03 -2.67 15.19
N PRO A 95 -10.68 -3.65 16.04
CA PRO A 95 -11.20 -3.72 17.40
C PRO A 95 -10.58 -2.66 18.33
N HIS A 96 -9.47 -2.01 17.94
CA HIS A 96 -8.74 -1.05 18.75
C HIS A 96 -9.26 0.37 18.58
N THR A 97 -9.56 0.77 17.35
CA THR A 97 -10.00 2.14 17.01
C THR A 97 -11.44 2.23 16.51
N GLY A 98 -12.05 1.09 16.14
CA GLY A 98 -13.35 1.04 15.48
C GLY A 98 -13.33 1.48 14.01
N ALA A 99 -12.16 1.85 13.46
CA ALA A 99 -12.01 2.23 12.06
C ALA A 99 -12.27 1.03 11.14
N THR A 100 -12.86 1.27 9.97
CA THR A 100 -13.02 0.25 8.93
C THR A 100 -12.14 0.58 7.75
N TYR A 101 -11.20 -0.32 7.46
CA TYR A 101 -10.23 -0.22 6.39
C TYR A 101 -10.64 -1.11 5.21
N PRO A 102 -10.44 -0.69 3.95
CA PRO A 102 -10.39 -1.65 2.85
C PRO A 102 -9.28 -2.67 3.12
N ALA A 103 -9.56 -3.94 2.83
CA ALA A 103 -8.67 -5.04 3.12
C ALA A 103 -8.76 -6.06 1.98
N GLY A 104 -7.81 -5.96 1.06
CA GLY A 104 -7.80 -6.68 -0.21
C GLY A 104 -8.21 -5.78 -1.37
N TRP A 105 -7.52 -5.95 -2.50
CA TRP A 105 -7.69 -5.09 -3.67
C TRP A 105 -7.52 -5.86 -4.96
N ARG A 106 -8.21 -5.41 -6.01
CA ARG A 106 -7.91 -5.72 -7.39
C ARG A 106 -7.38 -4.46 -8.07
N ILE A 107 -6.18 -4.55 -8.62
CA ILE A 107 -5.51 -3.50 -9.36
C ILE A 107 -5.43 -3.93 -10.82
N GLU A 108 -5.84 -3.06 -11.73
CA GLU A 108 -5.82 -3.32 -13.17
C GLU A 108 -5.09 -2.17 -13.88
N VAL A 109 -4.10 -2.50 -14.71
CA VAL A 109 -3.35 -1.56 -15.56
C VAL A 109 -3.51 -2.04 -17.01
N PRO A 110 -4.60 -1.66 -17.71
CA PRO A 110 -4.95 -2.25 -19.00
C PRO A 110 -3.88 -2.07 -20.07
N GLY A 111 -3.19 -0.91 -20.09
CA GLY A 111 -2.10 -0.63 -21.03
C GLY A 111 -0.87 -1.55 -20.89
N GLU A 112 -0.75 -2.27 -19.78
CA GLU A 112 0.31 -3.25 -19.51
C GLU A 112 -0.23 -4.69 -19.48
N GLU A 113 -1.51 -4.88 -19.85
CA GLU A 113 -2.25 -6.14 -19.73
C GLU A 113 -2.10 -6.80 -18.35
N LEU A 114 -1.99 -5.98 -17.31
CA LEU A 114 -1.61 -6.40 -15.96
C LEU A 114 -2.81 -6.31 -15.02
N ALA A 115 -3.10 -7.41 -14.34
CA ALA A 115 -4.05 -7.47 -13.24
C ALA A 115 -3.36 -8.04 -11.99
N ILE A 116 -3.58 -7.44 -10.84
CA ILE A 116 -2.98 -7.82 -9.56
C ILE A 116 -4.09 -7.89 -8.52
N ASP A 117 -4.26 -9.06 -7.91
CA ASP A 117 -5.09 -9.26 -6.75
C ASP A 117 -4.20 -9.28 -5.49
N LEU A 118 -4.53 -8.42 -4.53
CA LEU A 118 -3.88 -8.27 -3.23
C LEU A 118 -4.78 -8.81 -2.13
N SER A 119 -4.19 -9.52 -1.19
CA SER A 119 -4.88 -9.99 0.02
C SER A 119 -3.97 -9.81 1.24
N PRO A 120 -4.44 -9.19 2.34
CA PRO A 120 -3.60 -9.00 3.52
C PRO A 120 -3.05 -10.31 4.06
N THR A 121 -1.78 -10.34 4.47
CA THR A 121 -1.17 -11.53 5.10
C THR A 121 -1.80 -11.84 6.46
N VAL A 122 -2.17 -10.78 7.19
CA VAL A 122 -3.04 -10.81 8.37
C VAL A 122 -3.96 -9.58 8.33
N ALA A 123 -5.10 -9.65 9.01
CA ALA A 123 -6.10 -8.58 8.97
C ALA A 123 -5.72 -7.37 9.85
N ASP A 124 -5.25 -7.64 11.07
CA ASP A 124 -4.87 -6.62 12.05
C ASP A 124 -3.42 -6.18 11.82
N GLN A 125 -3.27 -5.18 10.96
CA GLN A 125 -2.01 -4.48 10.67
C GLN A 125 -2.18 -2.97 10.93
N GLU A 126 -3.09 -2.60 11.85
CA GLU A 126 -3.27 -1.22 12.27
C GLU A 126 -2.14 -0.78 13.20
N LEU A 127 -1.65 0.44 12.96
CA LEU A 127 -0.69 1.11 13.81
C LEU A 127 -1.30 2.43 14.32
N ASP A 128 -1.72 2.43 15.59
CA ASP A 128 -2.22 3.63 16.25
C ASP A 128 -1.06 4.47 16.81
N THR A 129 -0.60 5.44 16.01
CA THR A 129 0.44 6.41 16.38
C THR A 129 -0.13 7.80 16.68
N ARG A 130 -1.43 7.90 16.98
CA ARG A 130 -2.08 9.19 17.26
C ARG A 130 -1.48 9.94 18.46
N SER A 131 -0.89 9.21 19.42
CA SER A 131 -0.19 9.79 20.57
C SER A 131 1.18 10.42 20.22
N THR A 132 1.74 10.15 19.05
CA THR A 132 3.06 10.62 18.62
C THR A 132 3.00 11.43 17.32
N SER A 133 2.60 10.82 16.21
CA SER A 133 2.52 11.46 14.88
C SER A 133 1.12 12.01 14.57
N GLY A 134 0.12 11.72 15.40
CA GLY A 134 -1.25 12.22 15.23
C GLY A 134 -2.08 11.46 14.19
N VAL A 135 -1.56 10.38 13.62
CA VAL A 135 -2.21 9.58 12.58
C VAL A 135 -2.36 8.13 13.05
N ALA A 136 -3.42 7.45 12.64
CA ALA A 136 -3.51 6.00 12.73
C ALA A 136 -3.43 5.43 11.32
N TYR A 137 -2.50 4.50 11.14
CA TYR A 137 -2.19 3.88 9.86
C TYR A 137 -2.72 2.46 9.82
N TRP A 138 -2.97 1.96 8.62
CA TRP A 138 -2.95 0.52 8.38
C TRP A 138 -1.78 0.21 7.45
N GLU A 139 -0.89 -0.65 7.92
CA GLU A 139 0.49 -0.79 7.47
C GLU A 139 0.71 -2.25 7.06
N GLY A 140 0.18 -2.61 5.89
CA GLY A 140 -0.13 -4.00 5.63
C GLY A 140 0.68 -4.68 4.55
N SER A 141 1.38 -5.74 4.95
CA SER A 141 1.93 -6.74 4.03
C SER A 141 0.81 -7.51 3.32
N GLN A 142 0.99 -7.74 2.02
CA GLN A 142 0.03 -8.43 1.15
C GLN A 142 0.60 -9.69 0.51
N VAL A 143 -0.25 -10.70 0.33
CA VAL A 143 -0.09 -11.76 -0.64
C VAL A 143 -0.47 -11.23 -2.02
N VAL A 144 0.40 -11.48 -3.02
CA VAL A 144 0.20 -11.04 -4.41
C VAL A 144 -0.17 -12.22 -5.30
N ARG A 145 -1.24 -12.07 -6.08
CA ARG A 145 -1.52 -12.91 -7.25
C ARG A 145 -1.71 -12.02 -8.46
N ALA A 146 -0.81 -12.11 -9.42
CA ALA A 146 -0.84 -11.26 -10.60
C ALA A 146 -0.99 -12.07 -11.88
N ARG A 147 -1.43 -11.41 -12.95
CA ARG A 147 -1.43 -11.93 -14.31
C ARG A 147 -1.03 -10.83 -15.28
N ARG A 148 -0.14 -11.14 -16.22
CA ARG A 148 0.19 -10.29 -17.38
C ARG A 148 -0.09 -11.04 -18.67
N ALA A 149 -0.91 -10.47 -19.56
CA ALA A 149 -1.33 -11.11 -20.81
C ALA A 149 -1.79 -12.58 -20.60
N GLY A 150 -2.57 -12.79 -19.52
CA GLY A 150 -3.07 -14.11 -19.10
C GLY A 150 -2.08 -15.02 -18.34
N ARG A 151 -0.78 -14.71 -18.34
CA ARG A 151 0.25 -15.52 -17.65
C ARG A 151 0.34 -15.17 -16.17
N PRO A 152 0.34 -16.16 -15.26
CA PRO A 152 0.42 -15.91 -13.82
C PRO A 152 1.80 -15.36 -13.42
N LEU A 153 1.78 -14.45 -12.46
CA LEU A 153 2.93 -13.85 -11.79
C LEU A 153 2.65 -13.84 -10.28
N ALA A 154 3.71 -13.88 -9.48
CA ALA A 154 3.64 -13.60 -8.06
C ALA A 154 4.50 -12.37 -7.74
N GLY A 155 4.59 -12.04 -6.45
CA GLY A 155 5.32 -10.88 -5.99
C GLY A 155 5.14 -10.66 -4.50
N GLN A 156 5.60 -9.51 -4.06
CA GLN A 156 5.41 -8.99 -2.71
C GLN A 156 4.77 -7.62 -2.81
N ALA A 157 3.92 -7.27 -1.85
CA ALA A 157 3.33 -5.95 -1.82
C ALA A 157 3.09 -5.46 -0.40
N TYR A 158 2.98 -4.15 -0.32
CA TYR A 158 2.70 -3.42 0.89
C TYR A 158 1.68 -2.33 0.59
N VAL A 159 0.74 -2.13 1.50
CA VAL A 159 -0.32 -1.13 1.36
C VAL A 159 -0.38 -0.32 2.64
N GLU A 160 -0.28 1.00 2.48
CA GLU A 160 -0.39 1.97 3.56
C GLU A 160 -1.71 2.73 3.40
N LEU A 161 -2.50 2.80 4.48
CA LEU A 161 -3.79 3.49 4.50
C LEU A 161 -3.84 4.50 5.64
N THR A 162 -4.32 5.70 5.35
CA THR A 162 -4.58 6.74 6.37
C THR A 162 -5.97 7.36 6.22
N GLY A 163 -6.43 8.06 7.26
CA GLY A 163 -7.69 8.80 7.24
C GLY A 163 -8.96 7.95 7.43
N TYR A 164 -8.83 6.65 7.74
CA TYR A 164 -9.97 5.78 8.06
C TYR A 164 -10.35 5.79 9.55
N ALA A 165 -9.36 5.96 10.43
CA ALA A 165 -9.59 6.16 11.84
C ALA A 165 -9.86 7.63 12.13
N ARG A 166 -10.92 7.91 12.89
CA ARG A 166 -11.19 9.27 13.35
C ARG A 166 -10.13 9.67 14.37
N VAL A 167 -9.52 10.83 14.13
CA VAL A 167 -8.87 11.58 15.20
C VAL A 167 -10.01 12.21 15.99
N ASN A 168 -10.29 11.70 17.19
CA ASN A 168 -11.18 12.44 18.08
C ASN A 168 -10.53 13.81 18.30
N ALA A 169 -11.24 14.88 17.94
CA ALA A 169 -10.86 16.19 18.44
C ALA A 169 -10.78 16.07 19.98
N ALA A 170 -9.68 16.52 20.57
CA ALA A 170 -9.62 16.65 22.02
C ALA A 170 -10.85 17.45 22.48
N PRO A 171 -11.48 17.06 23.60
CA PRO A 171 -12.65 17.76 24.12
C PRO A 171 -12.39 19.25 24.38
#